data_AF-A0A7S6MBS2-F1
#
_entry.id   AF-A0A7S6MBS2-F1
#
_cell.length_a   1.000
_cell.length_b   1.000
_cell.length_c   1.000
_cell.angle_alpha   90.00
_cell.angle_beta   90.00
_cell.angle_gamma   90.00
#
_symmetry.space_group_name_H-M   'P 1'
#
loop_
_entity.id
_entity.type
_entity.pdbx_description
1 polymer ?
#
loop_
_entity_poly.entity_id
_entity_poly.type
_entity_poly.pdbx_seq_one_letter_code
_entity_poly.pdbx_strand_id
1 'polypeptide(L)'
;MDRERLKEVQQTDLTDSKVNQEFVDWLRNKGPTWLLGILVVLVAWLGYDRYQQWRQGRQSAAFFDLEYATKVESLENVAIDHAGVASVPELARLRAADTHLTAAVNARDPDDGAITLDAEGVRKHLDKAEALFRQVLESVENDPRRLLFRLQALSGLATVAESAGRFDQARQRYDEIIRLAEPVYPLMASQIKARRDSLDGLKNVADLPERSSVPRPSPIDPLLRDLLDRGGSDPS
;
A
#
# COMPACT_ATOMS: atom_id res chain seq x y z
N MET A 1 75.09 22.10 9.00
CA MET A 1 73.86 21.92 8.20
C MET A 1 74.18 22.42 6.80
N ASP A 2 73.80 21.71 5.73
CA ASP A 2 73.37 22.30 4.43
C ASP A 2 73.69 21.48 3.18
N ARG A 3 74.70 20.60 3.14
CA ARG A 3 75.00 19.85 1.90
C ARG A 3 74.02 18.70 1.59
N GLU A 4 73.54 18.00 2.62
CA GLU A 4 72.58 16.90 2.45
C GLU A 4 71.18 17.43 2.12
N ARG A 5 70.73 18.50 2.81
CA ARG A 5 69.45 19.15 2.49
C ARG A 5 69.43 19.82 1.11
N LEU A 6 70.55 20.41 0.65
CA LEU A 6 70.63 20.97 -0.71
C LEU A 6 70.57 19.89 -1.80
N LYS A 7 71.15 18.72 -1.58
CA LYS A 7 71.04 17.57 -2.50
C LYS A 7 69.62 17.00 -2.52
N GLU A 8 68.99 16.90 -1.36
CA GLU A 8 67.62 16.40 -1.22
C GLU A 8 66.62 17.34 -1.88
N VAL A 9 66.77 18.66 -1.72
CA VAL A 9 65.94 19.67 -2.40
C VAL A 9 66.16 19.65 -3.91
N GLN A 10 67.42 19.56 -4.39
CA GLN A 10 67.69 19.46 -5.83
C GLN A 10 67.19 18.16 -6.46
N GLN A 11 67.30 17.03 -5.75
CA GLN A 11 66.75 15.77 -6.23
C GLN A 11 65.24 15.81 -6.27
N THR A 12 64.59 16.36 -5.24
CA THR A 12 63.13 16.51 -5.16
C THR A 12 62.62 17.38 -6.32
N ASP A 13 63.26 18.52 -6.59
CA ASP A 13 62.90 19.47 -7.66
C ASP A 13 63.11 18.86 -9.07
N LEU A 14 64.18 18.08 -9.25
CA LEU A 14 64.44 17.35 -10.50
C LEU A 14 63.48 16.17 -10.70
N THR A 15 63.06 15.47 -9.63
CA THR A 15 62.04 14.42 -9.74
C THR A 15 60.66 14.99 -10.00
N ASP A 16 60.27 16.10 -9.35
CA ASP A 16 58.97 16.76 -9.58
C ASP A 16 58.86 17.28 -11.03
N SER A 17 59.92 17.88 -11.55
CA SER A 17 59.97 18.37 -12.94
C SER A 17 59.87 17.23 -13.95
N LYS A 18 60.53 16.08 -13.69
CA LYS A 18 60.44 14.89 -14.56
C LYS A 18 59.07 14.24 -14.52
N VAL A 19 58.47 14.09 -13.34
CA VAL A 19 57.11 13.57 -13.18
C VAL A 19 56.10 14.43 -13.93
N ASN A 20 56.27 15.76 -13.89
CA ASN A 20 55.41 16.67 -14.64
C ASN A 20 55.60 16.56 -16.16
N GLN A 21 56.84 16.43 -16.66
CA GLN A 21 57.12 16.24 -18.10
C GLN A 21 56.60 14.89 -18.60
N GLU A 22 56.79 13.80 -17.85
CA GLU A 22 56.26 12.47 -18.18
C GLU A 22 54.72 12.46 -18.21
N PHE A 23 54.07 13.19 -17.30
CA PHE A 23 52.62 13.38 -17.31
C PHE A 23 52.17 14.16 -18.55
N VAL A 24 52.86 15.24 -18.90
CA VAL A 24 52.53 16.06 -20.09
C VAL A 24 52.72 15.27 -21.38
N ASP A 25 53.80 14.49 -21.51
CA ASP A 25 54.06 13.66 -22.68
C ASP A 25 53.06 12.51 -22.80
N TRP A 26 52.69 11.89 -21.67
CA TRP A 26 51.60 10.93 -21.61
C TRP A 26 50.26 11.56 -22.01
N LEU A 27 49.94 12.75 -21.50
CA LEU A 27 48.72 13.47 -21.83
C LEU A 27 48.66 13.82 -23.32
N ARG A 28 49.80 14.18 -23.93
CA ARG A 28 49.85 14.52 -25.35
C ARG A 28 49.68 13.31 -26.27
N ASN A 29 50.21 12.16 -25.86
CA ASN A 29 50.25 10.96 -26.71
C ASN A 29 49.08 9.98 -26.45
N LYS A 30 48.71 9.80 -25.18
CA LYS A 30 47.66 8.87 -24.71
C LYS A 30 46.43 9.60 -24.16
N GLY A 31 46.58 10.86 -23.76
CA GLY A 31 45.54 11.64 -23.11
C GLY A 31 44.24 11.76 -23.92
N PRO A 32 44.23 12.01 -25.25
CA PRO A 32 42.95 12.10 -25.98
C PRO A 32 42.11 10.82 -25.89
N THR A 33 42.74 9.63 -25.92
CA THR A 33 42.02 8.35 -25.87
C THR A 33 41.57 8.01 -24.45
N TRP A 34 42.43 8.23 -23.46
CA TRP A 34 42.10 7.97 -22.05
C TRP A 34 41.10 8.97 -21.47
N LEU A 35 41.23 10.25 -21.78
CA LEU A 35 40.27 11.28 -21.41
C LEU A 35 38.90 10.99 -22.02
N LEU A 36 38.85 10.53 -23.27
CA LEU A 36 37.58 10.16 -23.91
C LEU A 36 36.98 8.92 -23.24
N GLY A 37 37.78 7.90 -22.89
CA GLY A 37 37.31 6.75 -22.12
C GLY A 37 36.74 7.13 -20.76
N ILE A 38 37.43 7.99 -20.00
CA ILE A 38 36.96 8.51 -18.71
C ILE A 38 35.69 9.36 -18.90
N LEU A 39 35.64 10.20 -19.94
CA LEU A 39 34.47 11.02 -20.25
C LEU A 39 33.24 10.15 -20.54
N VAL A 40 33.39 9.07 -21.32
CA VAL A 40 32.30 8.13 -21.61
C VAL A 40 31.79 7.49 -20.32
N VAL A 41 32.68 7.07 -19.43
CA VAL A 41 32.30 6.50 -18.12
C VAL A 41 31.56 7.54 -17.26
N LEU A 42 32.04 8.78 -17.21
CA LEU A 42 31.38 9.86 -16.47
C LEU A 42 30.00 10.19 -17.02
N VAL A 43 29.84 10.25 -18.35
CA VAL A 43 28.55 10.48 -19.01
C VAL A 43 27.58 9.33 -18.74
N ALA A 44 28.06 8.08 -18.81
CA ALA A 44 27.24 6.91 -18.50
C ALA A 44 26.76 6.93 -17.04
N TRP A 45 27.66 7.27 -16.10
CA TRP A 45 27.33 7.38 -14.68
C TRP A 45 26.33 8.51 -14.40
N LEU A 46 26.55 9.71 -14.96
CA LEU A 46 25.66 10.86 -14.78
C LEU A 46 24.28 10.60 -15.40
N GLY A 47 24.25 9.95 -16.57
CA GLY A 47 22.99 9.50 -17.20
C GLY A 47 22.24 8.49 -16.34
N TYR A 48 22.94 7.52 -15.75
CA TYR A 48 22.35 6.53 -14.85
C TYR A 48 21.80 7.18 -13.57
N ASP A 49 22.58 8.05 -12.93
CA ASP A 49 22.16 8.77 -11.72
C ASP A 49 20.93 9.65 -11.99
N ARG A 50 20.94 10.41 -13.09
CA ARG A 50 19.80 11.24 -13.50
C ARG A 50 18.55 10.41 -13.80
N TYR A 51 18.71 9.24 -14.40
CA TYR A 51 17.62 8.30 -14.67
C TYR A 51 17.03 7.73 -13.36
N GLN A 52 17.88 7.35 -12.42
CA GLN A 52 17.44 6.84 -11.11
C GLN A 52 16.71 7.92 -10.31
N GLN A 53 17.24 9.15 -10.27
CA GLN A 53 16.57 10.27 -9.60
C GLN A 53 15.21 10.58 -10.20
N TRP A 54 15.07 10.51 -11.54
CA TRP A 54 13.78 10.70 -12.19
C TRP A 54 12.78 9.58 -11.83
N ARG A 55 13.24 8.33 -11.81
CA ARG A 55 12.40 7.18 -11.42
C ARG A 55 11.97 7.27 -9.96
N GLN A 56 12.90 7.60 -9.05
CA GLN A 56 12.62 7.78 -7.63
C GLN A 56 11.66 8.96 -7.41
N GLY A 57 11.88 10.10 -8.07
CA GLY A 57 10.99 11.26 -7.99
C GLY A 57 9.56 10.95 -8.41
N ARG A 58 9.38 10.18 -9.50
CA ARG A 58 8.06 9.70 -9.93
C ARG A 58 7.37 8.82 -8.89
N GLN A 59 8.12 7.88 -8.29
CA GLN A 59 7.56 6.99 -7.26
C GLN A 59 7.18 7.77 -6.01
N SER A 60 8.05 8.66 -5.54
CA SER A 60 7.77 9.50 -4.38
C SER A 60 6.55 10.39 -4.59
N ALA A 61 6.40 11.01 -5.77
CA ALA A 61 5.22 11.80 -6.10
C ALA A 61 3.93 10.95 -6.10
N ALA A 62 3.98 9.76 -6.70
CA ALA A 62 2.83 8.85 -6.73
C ALA A 62 2.40 8.40 -5.32
N PHE A 63 3.35 8.08 -4.44
CA PHE A 63 3.05 7.74 -3.05
C PHE A 63 2.54 8.95 -2.25
N PHE A 64 3.05 10.15 -2.54
CA PHE A 64 2.53 11.39 -1.97
C PHE A 64 1.05 11.56 -2.34
N ASP A 65 0.71 11.50 -3.63
CA ASP A 65 -0.68 11.65 -4.07
C ASP A 65 -1.61 10.59 -3.46
N LEU A 66 -1.15 9.34 -3.34
CA LEU A 66 -1.88 8.27 -2.66
C LEU A 66 -2.13 8.53 -1.16
N GLU A 67 -1.17 9.14 -0.47
CA GLU A 67 -1.26 9.44 0.96
C GLU A 67 -2.29 10.54 1.23
N TYR A 68 -2.35 11.55 0.36
CA TYR A 68 -3.26 12.70 0.50
C TYR A 68 -4.65 12.46 -0.10
N ALA A 69 -4.82 11.43 -0.92
CA ALA A 69 -6.11 11.03 -1.46
C ALA A 69 -6.99 10.39 -0.36
N THR A 70 -7.93 11.17 0.18
CA THR A 70 -8.88 10.72 1.21
C THR A 70 -10.25 10.36 0.64
N LYS A 71 -10.65 11.01 -0.46
CA LYS A 71 -11.93 10.77 -1.15
C LYS A 71 -11.84 9.61 -2.12
N VAL A 72 -12.97 8.94 -2.32
CA VAL A 72 -13.03 7.77 -3.22
C VAL A 72 -12.64 8.13 -4.65
N GLU A 73 -13.22 9.20 -5.20
CA GLU A 73 -12.88 9.68 -6.54
C GLU A 73 -11.39 10.05 -6.66
N SER A 74 -10.81 10.63 -5.61
CA SER A 74 -9.38 10.96 -5.58
C SER A 74 -8.50 9.71 -5.63
N LEU A 75 -8.88 8.64 -4.91
CA LEU A 75 -8.16 7.37 -4.94
C LEU A 75 -8.27 6.69 -6.32
N GLU A 76 -9.44 6.73 -6.95
CA GLU A 76 -9.63 6.22 -8.32
C GLU A 76 -8.74 6.99 -9.31
N ASN A 77 -8.69 8.32 -9.22
CA ASN A 77 -7.84 9.15 -10.07
C ASN A 77 -6.34 8.85 -9.86
N VAL A 78 -5.88 8.71 -8.61
CA VAL A 78 -4.49 8.30 -8.31
C VAL A 78 -4.15 6.96 -8.98
N ALA A 79 -5.09 6.01 -9.02
CA ALA A 79 -4.86 4.73 -9.66
C ALA A 79 -4.70 4.82 -11.20
N ILE A 80 -5.38 5.79 -11.81
CA ILE A 80 -5.34 6.06 -13.25
C ILE A 80 -4.07 6.84 -13.60
N ASP A 81 -3.83 7.96 -12.91
CA ASP A 81 -2.76 8.91 -13.19
C ASP A 81 -1.37 8.28 -13.00
N HIS A 82 -1.25 7.40 -12.01
CA HIS A 82 0.02 6.73 -11.69
C HIS A 82 0.11 5.30 -12.21
N ALA A 83 -0.66 4.95 -13.25
CA ALA A 83 -0.62 3.63 -13.88
C ALA A 83 0.82 3.19 -14.20
N GLY A 84 1.19 1.99 -13.74
CA GLY A 84 2.54 1.42 -13.92
C GLY A 84 3.62 1.99 -12.99
N VAL A 85 3.28 2.87 -12.04
CA VAL A 85 4.23 3.38 -11.03
C VAL A 85 4.22 2.48 -9.80
N ALA A 86 5.20 1.58 -9.73
CA ALA A 86 5.41 0.68 -8.59
C ALA A 86 4.12 -0.11 -8.22
N SER A 87 3.64 0.01 -6.98
CA SER A 87 2.39 -0.59 -6.49
C SER A 87 1.31 0.44 -6.17
N VAL A 88 1.52 1.71 -6.53
CA VAL A 88 0.60 2.79 -6.19
C VAL A 88 -0.79 2.56 -6.79
N PRO A 89 -0.94 2.17 -8.07
CA PRO A 89 -2.25 1.92 -8.65
C PRO A 89 -3.03 0.81 -7.95
N GLU A 90 -2.36 -0.29 -7.58
CA GLU A 90 -2.99 -1.40 -6.87
C GLU A 90 -3.44 -0.97 -5.48
N LEU A 91 -2.60 -0.25 -4.74
CA LEU A 91 -2.95 0.26 -3.41
C LEU A 91 -4.11 1.26 -3.49
N ALA A 92 -4.10 2.16 -4.46
CA ALA A 92 -5.15 3.14 -4.68
C ALA A 92 -6.50 2.46 -4.98
N ARG A 93 -6.52 1.47 -5.90
CA ARG A 93 -7.72 0.69 -6.20
C ARG A 93 -8.21 -0.12 -5.02
N LEU A 94 -7.31 -0.76 -4.25
CA LEU A 94 -7.68 -1.49 -3.04
C LEU A 94 -8.32 -0.59 -2.01
N ARG A 95 -7.72 0.58 -1.71
CA ARG A 95 -8.29 1.56 -0.79
C ARG A 95 -9.64 2.06 -1.28
N ALA A 96 -9.78 2.41 -2.55
CA ALA A 96 -11.07 2.84 -3.11
C ALA A 96 -12.14 1.74 -3.03
N ALA A 97 -11.76 0.49 -3.32
CA ALA A 97 -12.65 -0.67 -3.22
C ALA A 97 -13.11 -0.92 -1.77
N ASP A 98 -12.18 -0.87 -0.81
CA ASP A 98 -12.46 -1.02 0.62
C ASP A 98 -13.39 0.09 1.13
N THR A 99 -13.20 1.34 0.67
CA THR A 99 -14.09 2.46 1.02
C THR A 99 -15.49 2.26 0.44
N HIS A 100 -15.61 1.82 -0.81
CA HIS A 100 -16.91 1.46 -1.40
C HIS A 100 -17.60 0.31 -0.66
N LEU A 101 -16.86 -0.74 -0.32
CA LEU A 101 -17.38 -1.87 0.43
C LEU A 101 -17.86 -1.43 1.82
N THR A 102 -17.08 -0.60 2.52
CA THR A 102 -17.45 -0.07 3.84
C THR A 102 -18.69 0.80 3.77
N ALA A 103 -18.83 1.64 2.74
CA ALA A 103 -20.02 2.43 2.48
C ALA A 103 -21.26 1.55 2.28
N ALA A 104 -21.13 0.48 1.48
CA ALA A 104 -22.22 -0.47 1.26
C ALA A 104 -22.63 -1.22 2.54
N VAL A 105 -21.66 -1.73 3.31
CA VAL A 105 -21.92 -2.47 4.56
C VAL A 105 -22.59 -1.58 5.61
N ASN A 106 -22.18 -0.33 5.72
CA ASN A 106 -22.75 0.62 6.68
C ASN A 106 -23.99 1.35 6.16
N ALA A 107 -24.37 1.13 4.88
CA ALA A 107 -25.39 1.88 4.16
C ALA A 107 -25.22 3.41 4.31
N ARG A 108 -23.98 3.90 4.15
CA ARG A 108 -23.64 5.32 4.27
C ARG A 108 -22.76 5.78 3.12
N ASP A 109 -22.93 7.02 2.69
CA ASP A 109 -22.09 7.60 1.64
C ASP A 109 -20.63 7.67 2.13
N PRO A 110 -19.65 7.31 1.28
CA PRO A 110 -18.24 7.27 1.68
C PRO A 110 -17.60 8.64 1.87
N ASP A 111 -18.09 9.68 1.19
CA ASP A 111 -17.55 11.04 1.28
C ASP A 111 -18.34 11.87 2.32
N ASP A 112 -19.63 11.56 2.51
CA ASP A 112 -20.48 12.16 3.54
C ASP A 112 -21.23 11.10 4.36
N GLY A 113 -20.57 10.59 5.40
CA GLY A 113 -21.12 9.54 6.27
C GLY A 113 -22.39 9.90 7.07
N ALA A 114 -22.94 11.12 6.91
CA ALA A 114 -24.27 11.47 7.39
C ALA A 114 -25.38 11.04 6.41
N ILE A 115 -25.07 10.90 5.13
CA ILE A 115 -26.02 10.48 4.10
C ILE A 115 -26.19 8.97 4.19
N THR A 116 -27.43 8.52 4.36
CA THR A 116 -27.80 7.10 4.35
C THR A 116 -28.10 6.67 2.92
N LEU A 117 -27.52 5.55 2.50
CA LEU A 117 -27.76 4.96 1.19
C LEU A 117 -29.05 4.13 1.21
N ASP A 118 -29.80 4.19 0.12
CA ASP A 118 -30.89 3.25 -0.14
C ASP A 118 -30.36 1.93 -0.72
N ALA A 119 -31.25 0.98 -1.01
CA ALA A 119 -30.86 -0.33 -1.53
C ALA A 119 -30.14 -0.25 -2.88
N GLU A 120 -30.50 0.72 -3.73
CA GLU A 120 -29.83 0.95 -5.02
C GLU A 120 -28.43 1.52 -4.82
N GLY A 121 -28.28 2.49 -3.92
CA GLY A 121 -26.99 3.05 -3.50
C GLY A 121 -26.06 1.98 -2.94
N VAL A 122 -26.54 1.14 -2.01
CA VAL A 122 -25.76 0.01 -1.48
C VAL A 122 -25.30 -0.91 -2.61
N ARG A 123 -26.19 -1.27 -3.54
CA ARG A 123 -25.84 -2.14 -4.66
C ARG A 123 -24.79 -1.52 -5.57
N LYS A 124 -24.94 -0.23 -5.91
CA LYS A 124 -23.98 0.51 -6.74
C LYS A 124 -22.58 0.54 -6.11
N HIS A 125 -22.50 0.70 -4.79
CA HIS A 125 -21.22 0.67 -4.08
C HIS A 125 -20.61 -0.74 -4.05
N LEU A 126 -21.41 -1.80 -3.89
CA LEU A 126 -20.93 -3.18 -4.02
C LEU A 126 -20.39 -3.47 -5.42
N ASP A 127 -21.11 -3.05 -6.47
CA ASP A 127 -20.69 -3.27 -7.86
C ASP A 127 -19.37 -2.54 -8.17
N LYS A 128 -19.21 -1.31 -7.67
CA LYS A 128 -17.96 -0.55 -7.78
C LYS A 128 -16.79 -1.21 -7.03
N ALA A 129 -17.01 -1.64 -5.79
CA ALA A 129 -15.99 -2.37 -5.03
C ALA A 129 -15.57 -3.65 -5.77
N GLU A 130 -16.53 -4.41 -6.30
CA GLU A 130 -16.27 -5.62 -7.09
C GLU A 130 -15.39 -5.34 -8.31
N ALA A 131 -15.72 -4.29 -9.08
CA ALA A 131 -14.97 -3.89 -10.26
C ALA A 131 -13.52 -3.52 -9.93
N LEU A 132 -13.32 -2.72 -8.88
CA LEU A 132 -11.98 -2.29 -8.45
C LEU A 132 -11.13 -3.46 -7.94
N PHE A 133 -11.69 -4.37 -7.14
CA PHE A 133 -10.96 -5.57 -6.72
C PHE A 133 -10.60 -6.48 -7.90
N ARG A 134 -11.49 -6.62 -8.90
CA ARG A 134 -11.17 -7.37 -10.13
C ARG A 134 -10.03 -6.75 -10.91
N GLN A 135 -10.02 -5.43 -11.07
CA GLN A 135 -8.90 -4.73 -11.74
C GLN A 135 -7.56 -4.98 -11.03
N VAL A 136 -7.55 -5.04 -9.70
CA VAL A 136 -6.35 -5.41 -8.94
C VAL A 136 -5.95 -6.85 -9.23
N LEU A 137 -6.89 -7.80 -9.25
CA LEU A 137 -6.56 -9.20 -9.59
C LEU A 137 -5.96 -9.33 -10.99
N GLU A 138 -6.57 -8.68 -11.97
CA GLU A 138 -6.09 -8.68 -13.36
C GLU A 138 -4.67 -8.11 -13.47
N SER A 139 -4.33 -7.09 -12.65
CA SER A 139 -2.98 -6.50 -12.68
C SER A 139 -1.90 -7.32 -11.96
N VAL A 140 -2.28 -8.34 -11.19
CA VAL A 140 -1.34 -9.12 -10.35
C VAL A 140 -1.38 -10.64 -10.58
N GLU A 141 -2.30 -11.15 -11.41
CA GLU A 141 -2.63 -12.58 -11.52
C GLU A 141 -1.41 -13.49 -11.73
N ASN A 142 -0.42 -13.02 -12.48
CA ASN A 142 0.75 -13.81 -12.92
C ASN A 142 2.08 -13.41 -12.26
N ASP A 143 2.08 -12.59 -11.20
CA ASP A 143 3.30 -12.21 -10.47
C ASP A 143 3.30 -12.76 -9.04
N PRO A 144 4.08 -13.82 -8.74
CA PRO A 144 4.21 -14.36 -7.38
C PRO A 144 4.66 -13.32 -6.34
N ARG A 145 5.41 -12.29 -6.76
CA ARG A 145 5.84 -11.20 -5.87
C ARG A 145 4.68 -10.31 -5.41
N ARG A 146 3.54 -10.39 -6.10
CA ARG A 146 2.32 -9.65 -5.81
C ARG A 146 1.23 -10.51 -5.15
N LEU A 147 1.61 -11.65 -4.57
CA LEU A 147 0.70 -12.55 -3.88
C LEU A 147 -0.16 -11.84 -2.83
N LEU A 148 0.39 -10.90 -2.05
CA LEU A 148 -0.39 -10.16 -1.05
C LEU A 148 -1.52 -9.32 -1.66
N PHE A 149 -1.25 -8.63 -2.79
CA PHE A 149 -2.29 -7.91 -3.52
C PHE A 149 -3.38 -8.85 -4.03
N ARG A 150 -2.99 -10.02 -4.53
CA ARG A 150 -3.92 -11.05 -5.00
C ARG A 150 -4.81 -11.55 -3.85
N LEU A 151 -4.22 -11.88 -2.69
CA LEU A 151 -4.95 -12.35 -1.52
C LEU A 151 -5.90 -11.28 -0.96
N GLN A 152 -5.47 -10.01 -0.93
CA GLN A 152 -6.30 -8.91 -0.46
C GLN A 152 -7.49 -8.68 -1.41
N ALA A 153 -7.27 -8.63 -2.72
CA ALA A 153 -8.34 -8.44 -3.68
C ALA A 153 -9.34 -9.61 -3.70
N LEU A 154 -8.86 -10.86 -3.58
CA LEU A 154 -9.75 -12.02 -3.43
C LEU A 154 -10.59 -11.93 -2.14
N SER A 155 -10.00 -11.48 -1.03
CA SER A 155 -10.71 -11.33 0.25
C SER A 155 -11.78 -10.25 0.17
N GLY A 156 -11.48 -9.15 -0.53
CA GLY A 156 -12.45 -8.10 -0.86
C GLY A 156 -13.61 -8.64 -1.70
N LEU A 157 -13.33 -9.38 -2.77
CA LEU A 157 -14.38 -10.01 -3.59
C LEU A 157 -15.23 -11.02 -2.82
N ALA A 158 -14.63 -11.80 -1.92
CA ALA A 158 -15.38 -12.70 -1.05
C ALA A 158 -16.35 -11.92 -0.16
N THR A 159 -15.89 -10.82 0.44
CA THR A 159 -16.72 -9.96 1.29
C THR A 159 -17.82 -9.25 0.48
N VAL A 160 -17.54 -8.75 -0.72
CA VAL A 160 -18.55 -8.19 -1.62
C VAL A 160 -19.63 -9.24 -1.97
N ALA A 161 -19.21 -10.49 -2.20
CA ALA A 161 -20.15 -11.58 -2.45
C ALA A 161 -21.00 -11.92 -1.22
N GLU A 162 -20.41 -11.93 -0.01
CA GLU A 162 -21.16 -12.07 1.25
C GLU A 162 -22.20 -10.96 1.42
N SER A 163 -21.79 -9.69 1.29
CA SER A 163 -22.68 -8.53 1.43
C SER A 163 -23.80 -8.50 0.41
N ALA A 164 -23.59 -9.10 -0.77
CA ALA A 164 -24.59 -9.25 -1.81
C ALA A 164 -25.45 -10.54 -1.66
N GLY A 165 -25.24 -11.34 -0.63
CA GLY A 165 -25.94 -12.62 -0.43
C GLY A 165 -25.53 -13.73 -1.41
N ARG A 166 -24.45 -13.55 -2.19
CA ARG A 166 -23.92 -14.50 -3.17
C ARG A 166 -22.95 -15.49 -2.51
N PHE A 167 -23.44 -16.24 -1.53
CA PHE A 167 -22.60 -17.09 -0.66
C PHE A 167 -21.81 -18.17 -1.39
N ASP A 168 -22.32 -18.71 -2.51
CA ASP A 168 -21.57 -19.68 -3.31
C ASP A 168 -20.34 -19.05 -3.99
N GLN A 169 -20.48 -17.81 -4.44
CA GLN A 169 -19.35 -17.04 -4.99
C GLN A 169 -18.34 -16.71 -3.89
N ALA A 170 -18.81 -16.33 -2.69
CA ALA A 170 -17.93 -16.09 -1.55
C ALA A 170 -17.12 -17.35 -1.19
N ARG A 171 -17.77 -18.52 -1.14
CA ARG A 171 -17.12 -19.81 -0.88
C ARG A 171 -16.02 -20.10 -1.88
N GLN A 172 -16.28 -19.94 -3.18
CA GLN A 172 -15.29 -20.13 -4.24
C GLN A 172 -14.06 -19.23 -4.06
N ARG A 173 -14.27 -17.96 -3.68
CA ARG A 173 -13.16 -17.02 -3.42
C ARG A 173 -12.34 -17.43 -2.20
N TYR A 174 -12.99 -17.90 -1.13
CA TYR A 174 -12.25 -18.42 0.03
C TYR A 174 -11.45 -19.66 -0.27
N ASP A 175 -12.00 -20.60 -1.04
CA ASP A 175 -11.24 -21.79 -1.45
C ASP A 175 -10.00 -21.41 -2.29
N GLU A 176 -10.10 -20.40 -3.15
CA GLU A 176 -8.96 -19.85 -3.88
C GLU A 176 -7.92 -19.21 -2.95
N ILE A 177 -8.35 -18.38 -1.99
CA ILE A 177 -7.46 -17.75 -1.01
C ILE A 177 -6.73 -18.81 -0.19
N ILE A 178 -7.44 -19.83 0.29
CA ILE A 178 -6.86 -20.93 1.09
C ILE A 178 -5.76 -21.63 0.29
N ARG A 179 -6.04 -22.01 -0.95
CA ARG A 179 -5.07 -22.69 -1.83
C ARG A 179 -3.80 -21.87 -2.04
N LEU A 180 -3.94 -20.55 -2.19
CA LEU A 180 -2.81 -19.64 -2.42
C LEU A 180 -2.04 -19.31 -1.14
N ALA A 181 -2.75 -19.13 -0.02
CA ALA A 181 -2.17 -18.72 1.25
C ALA A 181 -1.57 -19.89 2.04
N GLU A 182 -2.09 -21.11 1.94
CA GLU A 182 -1.67 -22.24 2.78
C GLU A 182 -0.15 -22.52 2.77
N PRO A 183 0.56 -22.48 1.62
CA PRO A 183 2.00 -22.75 1.60
C PRO A 183 2.88 -21.65 2.25
N VAL A 184 2.40 -20.41 2.30
CA VAL A 184 3.22 -19.22 2.65
C VAL A 184 2.71 -18.52 3.92
N TYR A 185 1.40 -18.53 4.13
CA TYR A 185 0.66 -17.84 5.20
C TYR A 185 -0.37 -18.80 5.85
N PRO A 186 0.07 -19.88 6.51
CA PRO A 186 -0.83 -20.91 7.04
C PRO A 186 -1.82 -20.37 8.09
N LEU A 187 -1.43 -19.36 8.88
CA LEU A 187 -2.33 -18.71 9.84
C LEU A 187 -3.49 -17.99 9.13
N MET A 188 -3.21 -17.27 8.05
CA MET A 188 -4.23 -16.62 7.24
C MET A 188 -5.15 -17.67 6.61
N ALA A 189 -4.60 -18.75 6.04
CA ALA A 189 -5.40 -19.84 5.48
C ALA A 189 -6.34 -20.46 6.52
N SER A 190 -5.89 -20.64 7.77
CA SER A 190 -6.73 -21.12 8.86
C SER A 190 -7.88 -20.17 9.20
N GLN A 191 -7.62 -18.85 9.27
CA GLN A 191 -8.65 -17.85 9.52
C GLN A 191 -9.69 -17.82 8.39
N ILE A 192 -9.24 -17.93 7.14
CA ILE A 192 -10.12 -17.95 5.97
C ILE A 192 -10.95 -19.23 5.91
N LYS A 193 -10.39 -20.40 6.28
CA LYS A 193 -11.15 -21.65 6.44
C LYS A 193 -12.31 -21.48 7.42
N ALA A 194 -12.04 -20.90 8.59
CA ALA A 194 -13.07 -20.66 9.60
C ALA A 194 -14.19 -19.74 9.07
N ARG A 195 -13.85 -18.66 8.35
CA ARG A 195 -14.83 -17.76 7.75
C ARG A 195 -15.65 -18.41 6.62
N ARG A 196 -15.03 -19.24 5.79
CA ARG A 196 -15.73 -20.02 4.76
C ARG A 196 -16.75 -20.97 5.40
N ASP A 197 -16.37 -21.64 6.48
CA ASP A 197 -17.21 -22.64 7.15
C ASP A 197 -18.37 -21.99 7.91
N SER A 198 -18.26 -20.71 8.31
CA SER A 198 -19.34 -19.96 8.94
C SER A 198 -20.36 -19.37 7.95
N LEU A 199 -20.12 -19.44 6.62
CA LEU A 199 -21.03 -18.89 5.60
C LEU A 199 -22.45 -19.43 5.69
N ASP A 200 -22.62 -20.71 6.04
CA ASP A 200 -23.96 -21.31 6.15
C ASP A 200 -24.73 -20.80 7.37
N GLY A 201 -24.03 -20.30 8.39
CA GLY A 201 -24.65 -19.56 9.50
C GLY A 201 -25.16 -18.18 9.10
N LEU A 202 -24.46 -17.50 8.18
CA LEU A 202 -24.87 -16.17 7.69
C LEU A 202 -26.15 -16.22 6.83
N LYS A 203 -26.43 -17.35 6.18
CA LYS A 203 -27.70 -17.57 5.46
C LYS A 203 -28.92 -17.58 6.39
N ASN A 204 -28.70 -17.90 7.67
CA ASN A 204 -29.74 -18.15 8.66
C ASN A 204 -29.80 -17.07 9.75
N VAL A 205 -29.31 -15.86 9.48
CA VAL A 205 -29.41 -14.74 10.44
C VAL A 205 -30.90 -14.46 10.68
N ALA A 206 -31.37 -14.89 11.86
CA ALA A 206 -32.71 -14.62 12.33
C ALA A 206 -32.94 -13.11 12.42
N ASP A 207 -34.14 -12.65 12.06
CA ASP A 207 -34.54 -11.26 12.21
C ASP A 207 -34.21 -10.78 13.63
N LEU A 208 -33.45 -9.68 13.72
CA LEU A 208 -33.24 -9.03 15.00
C LEU A 208 -34.62 -8.59 15.52
N PRO A 209 -35.00 -8.96 16.74
CA PRO A 209 -36.30 -8.57 17.30
C PRO A 209 -36.44 -7.05 17.22
N GLU A 210 -37.60 -6.57 16.75
CA GLU A 210 -37.86 -5.14 16.68
C GLU A 210 -37.59 -4.49 18.05
N ARG A 211 -37.06 -3.27 18.06
CA ARG A 211 -36.75 -2.53 19.31
C ARG A 211 -37.95 -2.43 20.27
N SER A 212 -39.16 -2.50 19.73
CA SER A 212 -40.45 -2.55 20.43
C SER A 212 -40.64 -3.82 21.27
N SER A 213 -40.01 -4.93 20.87
CA SER A 213 -40.10 -6.25 21.50
C SER A 213 -38.99 -6.52 22.53
N VAL A 214 -37.98 -5.63 22.61
CA VAL A 214 -36.97 -5.68 23.67
C VAL A 214 -37.59 -5.12 24.95
N PRO A 215 -37.64 -5.89 26.06
CA PRO A 215 -38.09 -5.37 27.35
C PRO A 215 -37.27 -4.13 27.71
N ARG A 216 -37.95 -3.01 28.02
CA ARG A 216 -37.24 -1.85 28.55
C ARG A 216 -36.54 -2.29 29.83
N PRO A 217 -35.24 -1.97 30.02
CA PRO A 217 -34.58 -2.27 31.28
C PRO A 217 -35.45 -1.72 32.41
N SER A 218 -35.72 -2.57 33.42
CA SER A 218 -36.50 -2.13 34.58
C SER A 218 -35.89 -0.84 35.13
N PRO A 219 -36.72 0.14 35.53
CA PRO A 219 -36.21 1.33 36.20
C PRO A 219 -35.24 0.90 37.29
N ILE A 220 -34.02 1.42 37.24
CA ILE A 220 -33.02 1.18 38.28
C ILE A 220 -33.69 1.53 39.61
N ASP A 221 -33.64 0.61 40.57
CA ASP A 221 -34.19 0.84 41.91
C ASP A 221 -33.66 2.20 42.40
N PRO A 222 -34.52 3.12 42.87
CA PRO A 222 -34.09 4.42 43.39
C PRO A 222 -32.93 4.32 44.40
N LEU A 223 -32.87 3.24 45.17
CA LEU A 223 -31.78 2.97 46.12
C LEU A 223 -30.46 2.62 45.42
N LEU A 224 -30.50 1.87 44.32
CA LEU A 224 -29.33 1.57 43.48
C LEU A 224 -28.84 2.82 42.76
N ARG A 225 -29.75 3.71 42.36
CA ARG A 225 -29.40 4.99 41.73
C ARG A 225 -28.69 5.93 42.70
N ASP A 226 -29.21 6.07 43.93
CA ASP A 226 -28.58 6.88 44.98
C ASP A 226 -27.21 6.31 45.41
N LEU A 227 -27.04 4.98 45.41
CA LEU A 227 -25.75 4.34 45.68
C LEU A 227 -24.71 4.59 44.57
N LEU A 228 -25.13 4.57 43.30
CA LEU A 228 -24.26 4.87 42.15
C LEU A 228 -23.87 6.35 42.10
N ASP A 229 -24.80 7.25 42.42
CA ASP A 229 -24.56 8.69 42.44
C ASP A 229 -23.68 9.10 43.65
N ARG A 230 -23.80 8.42 44.80
CA ARG A 230 -22.94 8.67 45.99
C ARG A 230 -21.55 8.04 45.90
N GLY A 231 -21.39 6.94 45.15
CA GLY A 231 -20.09 6.29 44.95
C GLY A 231 -19.15 7.04 44.01
N GLY A 232 -19.69 7.99 43.23
CA GLY A 232 -18.93 8.83 42.29
C GLY A 232 -18.45 10.17 42.85
N SER A 233 -18.84 10.53 44.08
CA SER A 233 -18.42 11.78 44.73
C SER A 233 -17.37 11.54 45.82
N ASP A 234 -16.13 11.32 45.35
CA ASP A 234 -14.85 11.80 45.91
C ASP A 234 -14.32 11.22 47.25
N PRO A 235 -12.99 11.20 47.49
CA PRO A 235 -12.31 12.46 47.82
C PRO A 235 -10.85 12.63 47.36
N SER A 236 -10.56 13.88 46.96
CA SER A 236 -9.32 14.67 47.18
C SER A 236 -8.03 14.27 46.46
#